data_AF-A0A9E4VT16-F1
#
_entry.id   AF-A0A9E4VT16-F1
#
_cell.length_a   1.000
_cell.length_b   1.000
_cell.length_c   1.000
_cell.angle_alpha   90.00
_cell.angle_beta   90.00
_cell.angle_gamma   90.00
#
_symmetry.space_group_name_H-M   'P 1'
#
loop_
_entity.id
_entity.type
_entity.pdbx_description
1 polymer ?
#
loop_
_entity_poly.entity_id
_entity_poly.type
_entity_poly.pdbx_seq_one_letter_code
_entity_poly.pdbx_strand_id
1 'polypeptide(L)' 'MSDTIRNWRDSIRWHRRYDREAPKRGELASDFELWDVSGETLVRLSDFRGNKPVALIFGSFT' A
#
# COMPACT_ATOMS: atom_id res chain seq x y z
N MET A 1 15.87 -9.16 -21.45
CA MET A 1 14.75 -8.55 -20.70
C MET A 1 14.70 -9.27 -19.36
N SER A 2 14.88 -8.54 -18.26
CA SER A 2 15.11 -9.11 -16.92
C SER A 2 13.90 -9.93 -16.43
N ASP A 3 14.15 -11.15 -15.93
CA ASP A 3 13.16 -12.14 -15.46
C ASP A 3 12.37 -11.72 -14.19
N THR A 4 12.42 -10.43 -13.82
CA THR A 4 12.05 -9.95 -12.49
C THR A 4 10.55 -9.72 -12.33
N ILE A 5 9.80 -9.45 -13.41
CA ILE A 5 8.34 -9.27 -13.32
C ILE A 5 7.64 -10.49 -13.92
N ARG A 6 7.55 -11.55 -13.11
CA ARG A 6 6.59 -12.61 -13.37
C ARG A 6 5.18 -12.04 -13.19
N ASN A 7 4.28 -12.35 -14.11
CA ASN A 7 2.87 -11.98 -14.05
C ASN A 7 2.47 -10.50 -14.30
N TRP A 8 3.21 -9.78 -15.14
CA TRP A 8 2.84 -8.43 -15.57
C TRP A 8 1.41 -8.32 -16.13
N ARG A 9 0.97 -9.31 -16.93
CA ARG A 9 -0.36 -9.29 -17.58
C ARG A 9 -1.50 -9.33 -16.57
N ASP A 10 -1.42 -10.17 -15.54
CA ASP A 10 -2.49 -10.24 -14.55
C ASP A 10 -2.46 -9.02 -13.62
N SER A 11 -1.27 -8.51 -13.30
CA SER A 11 -1.13 -7.25 -12.54
C SER A 11 -1.81 -6.08 -13.26
N ILE A 12 -1.56 -5.89 -14.56
CA ILE A 12 -2.27 -4.88 -15.35
C ILE A 12 -3.78 -5.10 -15.32
N ARG A 13 -4.23 -6.35 -15.50
CA ARG A 13 -5.66 -6.67 -15.52
C ARG A 13 -6.33 -6.34 -14.20
N TRP A 14 -5.69 -6.69 -13.09
CA TRP A 14 -6.14 -6.37 -11.73
C TRP A 14 -6.22 -4.85 -11.55
N HIS A 15 -5.16 -4.11 -11.87
CA HIS A 15 -5.17 -2.65 -11.75
C HIS A 15 -6.28 -2.02 -12.57
N ARG A 16 -6.48 -2.41 -13.84
CA ARG A 16 -7.58 -1.88 -14.65
C ARG A 16 -8.96 -2.14 -14.06
N ARG A 17 -9.16 -3.30 -13.43
CA ARG A 17 -10.44 -3.67 -12.83
C ARG A 17 -10.75 -2.85 -11.57
N TYR A 18 -9.74 -2.61 -10.73
CA TYR A 18 -9.91 -1.98 -9.42
C TYR A 18 -9.49 -0.51 -9.36
N ASP A 19 -8.95 0.07 -10.44
CA ASP A 19 -8.53 1.48 -10.45
C ASP A 19 -9.66 2.44 -10.09
N ARG A 20 -10.92 2.12 -10.42
CA ARG A 20 -12.08 2.95 -10.04
C ARG A 20 -12.23 3.10 -8.52
N GLU A 21 -11.79 2.11 -7.76
CA GLU A 21 -11.86 2.06 -6.29
C GLU A 21 -10.52 2.41 -5.64
N ALA A 22 -9.47 2.64 -6.44
CA ALA A 22 -8.16 3.00 -5.92
C ALA A 22 -8.13 4.47 -5.46
N PRO A 23 -7.45 4.77 -4.33
CA PRO A 23 -7.25 6.14 -3.87
C PRO A 23 -6.63 7.02 -4.96
N LYS A 24 -7.17 8.23 -5.12
CA LYS A 24 -6.70 9.21 -6.10
C LYS A 24 -5.81 10.27 -5.47
N ARG A 25 -4.97 10.89 -6.29
CA ARG A 25 -4.09 11.98 -5.84
C ARG A 25 -4.91 13.12 -5.25
N GLY A 26 -4.54 13.55 -4.05
CA GLY A 26 -5.21 14.63 -3.32
C GLY A 26 -6.35 14.16 -2.42
N GLU A 27 -6.79 12.91 -2.55
CA GLU A 27 -7.71 12.30 -1.58
C GLU A 27 -7.01 12.05 -0.25
N LEU A 28 -7.78 12.12 0.82
CA LEU A 28 -7.32 11.73 2.14
C LEU A 28 -7.09 10.22 2.15
N ALA A 29 -5.88 9.78 2.52
CA ALA A 29 -5.61 8.37 2.69
C ALA A 29 -6.54 7.74 3.74
N SER A 30 -7.16 6.61 3.40
CA SER A 30 -7.96 5.81 4.31
C SER A 30 -7.14 5.44 5.54
N ASP A 31 -7.73 5.61 6.72
CA ASP A 31 -7.06 5.33 7.97
C ASP A 31 -7.11 3.82 8.28
N PHE A 32 -6.04 3.31 8.88
CA PHE A 32 -5.95 1.92 9.31
C PHE A 32 -4.94 1.78 10.44
N GLU A 33 -5.01 0.64 11.11
CA GLU A 33 -4.14 0.26 12.21
C GLU A 33 -3.34 -0.98 11.83
N LEU A 34 -2.03 -0.96 12.10
CA LEU A 34 -1.14 -2.10 11.94
C LEU A 34 -0.32 -2.27 13.20
N TRP A 35 -0.04 -3.52 13.56
CA TRP A 35 1.01 -3.79 14.53
C TRP A 35 2.36 -3.45 13.92
N ASP A 36 3.26 -2.91 14.74
CA ASP A 36 4.65 -2.74 14.37
C ASP A 36 5.35 -4.10 14.17
N VAL A 37 6.61 -4.06 13.77
CA VAL A 37 7.38 -5.27 13.45
C VAL A 37 7.66 -6.16 14.67
N SER A 38 7.57 -5.63 15.90
CA SER A 38 7.67 -6.43 17.13
C SER A 38 6.33 -7.01 17.57
N GLY A 39 5.21 -6.48 17.06
CA GLY A 39 3.87 -6.87 17.50
C GLY A 39 3.45 -6.21 18.81
N GLU A 40 4.17 -5.20 19.27
CA GLU A 40 3.98 -4.59 20.59
C GLU A 40 3.20 -3.28 20.51
N THR A 41 3.38 -2.53 19.42
CA THR A 41 2.74 -1.23 19.23
C THR A 41 1.71 -1.30 18.12
N LEU A 42 0.48 -0.86 18.42
CA LEU A 42 -0.51 -0.60 17.39
C LEU A 42 -0.27 0.80 16.82
N VAL A 43 0.00 0.86 15.53
CA VAL A 43 0.33 2.08 14.78
C VAL A 43 -0.82 2.45 13.88
N ARG A 44 -1.32 3.68 14.00
CA ARG A 44 -2.38 4.21 13.15
C ARG A 44 -1.82 5.13 12.07
N LEU A 45 -2.26 4.97 10.82
CA LEU A 45 -1.70 5.73 9.69
C LEU A 45 -1.82 7.26 9.89
N SER A 46 -2.95 7.73 10.41
CA SER A 46 -3.20 9.15 10.62
C SER A 46 -2.25 9.81 11.64
N ASP A 47 -1.59 9.06 12.51
CA ASP A 47 -0.62 9.59 13.47
C ASP A 47 0.62 10.19 12.80
N PHE A 48 0.92 9.79 11.55
CA PHE A 48 2.02 10.34 10.77
C PHE A 48 1.64 11.56 9.93
N ARG A 49 0.35 11.91 9.84
CA ARG A 49 -0.15 12.99 8.99
C ARG A 49 0.43 14.34 9.44
N GLY A 50 0.95 15.11 8.50
CA GLY A 50 1.50 16.45 8.76
C GLY A 50 2.92 16.46 9.37
N ASN A 51 3.44 15.30 9.80
CA ASN A 51 4.77 15.20 10.38
C ASN A 51 5.86 14.96 9.31
N LYS A 52 5.61 14.03 8.38
CA LYS A 52 6.51 13.71 7.25
C LYS A 52 5.77 12.91 6.15
N PRO A 53 6.27 12.88 4.91
CA PRO A 53 5.75 11.97 3.89
C PRO A 53 5.84 10.51 4.34
N VAL A 54 4.80 9.73 4.05
CA VAL A 54 4.72 8.29 4.36
C VAL A 54 4.58 7.49 3.08
N ALA A 55 5.30 6.37 2.97
CA ALA A 55 5.17 5.41 1.89
C ALA A 55 4.61 4.09 2.44
N LEU A 56 3.63 3.53 1.75
CA LEU A 56 3.06 2.21 2.06
C LEU A 56 3.58 1.19 1.05
N ILE A 57 4.19 0.13 1.57
CA ILE A 57 4.72 -0.98 0.77
C ILE A 57 4.03 -2.24 1.26
N PHE A 58 3.20 -2.84 0.42
CA PHE A 58 2.52 -4.10 0.69
C PHE A 58 3.31 -5.23 0.05
N GLY A 59 3.63 -6.24 0.84
CA GLY A 59 4.33 -7.43 0.38
C GLY A 59 4.18 -8.57 1.38
N SER A 60 4.42 -9.77 0.89
CA SER A 60 4.56 -10.97 1.70
C SER A 60 5.78 -11.74 1.23
N PHE A 61 6.41 -12.47 2.14
CA PHE A 61 7.39 -13.49 1.80
C PHE A 61 6.72 -14.84 2.05
N THR A 62 6.67 -15.67 1.02
CA THR A 62 6.11 -17.03 1.05
C THR A 62 7.13 -17.98 0.47
#